data_AF-A0A2V9S6E0-F1
#
_entry.id   AF-A0A2V9S6E0-F1
#
_cell.length_a   1.000
_cell.length_b   1.000
_cell.length_c   1.000
_cell.angle_alpha   90.00
_cell.angle_beta   90.00
_cell.angle_gamma   90.00
#
_symmetry.space_group_name_H-M   'P 1'
#
loop_
_entity.id
_entity.type
_entity.pdbx_description
1 polymer ?
#
loop_
_entity_poly.entity_id
_entity_poly.type
_entity_poly.pdbx_seq_one_letter_code
_entity_poly.pdbx_strand_id
1 'polypeptide(L)'
;LEGRKVAFLARHGRGHRILPTELNFRANIYGFKQLGVERIVSVSAVGSLKEEHKPLEFVIPDQFFDRTRHRIDTFFGDGIVAHIAFADPICPELARVVGTACQKAEVVGKRGGTYLCMEGPQFSTKAESNVYRTWGMDVIGMTNLQEAKLAREAEICYVTVAMVTDYDCWHPHHDSVTVDQIVAVLLKNAENACKVVRETVAAMPKGRSCKCATALAHAILTERDKIPAATRQKLKLILEKYLEDKTA
;
A
#
# COMPACT_ATOMS: atom_id res chain seq x y z
N LEU A 1 -19.23 7.32 -4.23
CA LEU A 1 -18.35 8.29 -4.94
C LEU A 1 -18.44 7.98 -6.43
N GLU A 2 -18.80 8.93 -7.28
CA GLU A 2 -18.95 8.73 -8.74
C GLU A 2 -19.81 7.51 -9.12
N GLY A 3 -20.96 7.33 -8.46
CA GLY A 3 -21.86 6.19 -8.68
C GLY A 3 -21.34 4.82 -8.20
N ARG A 4 -20.18 4.78 -7.54
CA ARG A 4 -19.56 3.54 -7.03
C ARG A 4 -19.54 3.49 -5.51
N LYS A 5 -19.65 2.26 -4.98
CA LYS A 5 -19.47 1.96 -3.56
C LYS A 5 -17.99 2.07 -3.21
N VAL A 6 -17.68 2.80 -2.15
CA VAL A 6 -16.31 3.02 -1.66
C VAL A 6 -16.31 2.85 -0.15
N ALA A 7 -15.35 2.08 0.35
CA ALA A 7 -15.02 2.01 1.77
C ALA A 7 -13.79 2.88 2.02
N PHE A 8 -13.82 3.70 3.08
CA PHE A 8 -12.70 4.53 3.50
C PHE A 8 -12.24 4.12 4.89
N LEU A 9 -10.92 3.97 5.05
CA LEU A 9 -10.29 3.67 6.33
C LEU A 9 -9.18 4.69 6.59
N ALA A 10 -9.32 5.46 7.67
CA ALA A 10 -8.22 6.27 8.18
C ALA A 10 -7.20 5.34 8.84
N ARG A 11 -6.08 5.07 8.17
CA ARG A 11 -5.01 4.15 8.61
C ARG A 11 -4.65 4.35 10.09
N HIS A 12 -4.34 5.58 10.48
CA HIS A 12 -3.91 5.95 11.83
C HIS A 12 -5.08 6.25 12.81
N GLY A 13 -6.31 5.88 12.43
CA GLY A 13 -7.52 6.25 13.15
C GLY A 13 -7.85 7.75 13.08
N ARG A 14 -9.06 8.11 13.53
CA ARG A 14 -9.44 9.52 13.71
C ARG A 14 -8.55 10.16 14.77
N GLY A 15 -8.06 11.37 14.50
CA GLY A 15 -7.10 12.06 15.36
C GLY A 15 -5.66 11.57 15.25
N HIS A 16 -5.34 10.68 14.29
CA HIS A 16 -3.96 10.22 14.02
C HIS A 16 -3.26 9.61 15.24
N ARG A 17 -3.95 8.68 15.91
CA ARG A 17 -3.63 8.18 17.26
C ARG A 17 -2.93 6.82 17.30
N ILE A 18 -2.53 6.28 16.15
CA ILE A 18 -1.95 4.94 16.03
C ILE A 18 -0.64 5.07 15.26
N LEU A 19 0.49 4.67 15.85
CA LEU A 19 1.79 4.70 15.19
C LEU A 19 1.85 3.66 14.05
N PRO A 20 2.73 3.85 13.04
CA PRO A 20 2.91 2.87 11.97
C PRO A 20 3.12 1.42 12.44
N THR A 21 3.93 1.21 13.48
CA THR A 21 4.19 -0.12 14.06
C THR A 21 2.98 -0.73 14.78
N GLU A 22 2.07 0.09 15.28
CA GLU A 22 0.87 -0.33 16.03
C GLU A 22 -0.31 -0.67 15.12
N LEU A 23 -0.19 -0.39 13.81
CA LEU A 23 -1.24 -0.66 12.85
C LEU A 23 -1.55 -2.15 12.77
N ASN A 24 -2.82 -2.50 12.96
CA ASN A 24 -3.29 -3.85 12.71
C ASN A 24 -3.59 -4.05 11.22
N PHE A 25 -2.54 -4.19 10.41
CA PHE A 25 -2.64 -4.35 8.96
C PHE A 25 -3.53 -5.53 8.55
N ARG A 26 -3.44 -6.66 9.27
CA ARG A 26 -4.27 -7.85 9.03
C ARG A 26 -5.75 -7.53 9.20
N ALA A 27 -6.13 -6.89 10.30
CA ALA A 27 -7.53 -6.53 10.54
C ALA A 27 -8.04 -5.54 9.48
N ASN A 28 -7.23 -4.56 9.09
CA ASN A 28 -7.60 -3.58 8.07
C ASN A 28 -7.89 -4.25 6.72
N ILE A 29 -6.97 -5.09 6.23
CA ILE A 29 -7.13 -5.78 4.95
C ILE A 29 -8.25 -6.84 5.01
N TYR A 30 -8.36 -7.58 6.12
CA TYR A 30 -9.42 -8.57 6.31
C TYR A 30 -10.81 -7.91 6.36
N GLY A 31 -10.93 -6.75 7.02
CA GLY A 31 -12.16 -5.96 7.05
C GLY A 31 -12.55 -5.47 5.65
N PHE A 32 -11.60 -5.03 4.83
CA PHE A 32 -11.85 -4.72 3.42
C PHE A 32 -12.31 -5.95 2.63
N LYS A 33 -11.67 -7.11 2.82
CA LYS A 33 -12.09 -8.37 2.19
C LYS A 33 -13.52 -8.74 2.57
N GLN A 34 -13.89 -8.58 3.84
CA GLN A 34 -15.24 -8.82 4.37
C GLN A 34 -16.29 -7.90 3.74
N LEU A 35 -15.93 -6.64 3.45
CA LEU A 35 -16.80 -5.70 2.73
C LEU A 35 -16.88 -5.97 1.22
N GLY A 36 -16.18 -6.97 0.71
CA GLY A 36 -16.12 -7.29 -0.73
C GLY A 36 -15.24 -6.33 -1.53
N VAL A 37 -14.30 -5.64 -0.90
CA VAL A 37 -13.36 -4.75 -1.60
C VAL A 37 -12.41 -5.57 -2.47
N GLU A 38 -12.35 -5.23 -3.76
CA GLU A 38 -11.47 -5.88 -4.73
C GLU A 38 -10.23 -5.06 -5.09
N ARG A 39 -10.23 -3.76 -4.78
CA ARG A 39 -9.21 -2.79 -5.19
C ARG A 39 -8.99 -1.77 -4.09
N ILE A 40 -7.73 -1.57 -3.70
CA ILE A 40 -7.29 -0.60 -2.70
C ILE A 40 -6.37 0.42 -3.37
N VAL A 41 -6.70 1.70 -3.19
CA VAL A 41 -5.83 2.83 -3.47
C VAL A 41 -5.31 3.33 -2.14
N SER A 42 -4.05 3.07 -1.86
CA SER A 42 -3.39 3.47 -0.63
C SER A 42 -2.74 4.84 -0.81
N VAL A 43 -3.15 5.81 0.00
CA VAL A 43 -2.60 7.16 -0.04
C VAL A 43 -1.68 7.34 1.16
N SER A 44 -0.46 7.81 0.93
CA SER A 44 0.59 7.89 1.95
C SER A 44 1.43 9.14 1.79
N ALA A 45 1.69 9.85 2.87
CA ALA A 45 2.78 10.83 2.92
C ALA A 45 4.13 10.10 2.87
N VAL A 46 5.09 10.65 2.14
CA VAL A 46 6.44 10.11 2.01
C VAL A 46 7.49 11.21 1.94
N GLY A 47 8.69 10.90 2.42
CA GLY A 47 9.90 11.66 2.10
C GLY A 47 10.44 11.24 0.73
N SER A 48 10.95 12.19 -0.03
CA SER A 48 11.64 11.92 -1.28
C SER A 48 13.11 11.61 -1.04
N LEU A 49 13.61 10.58 -1.71
CA LEU A 49 15.03 10.24 -1.75
C LEU A 49 15.70 10.71 -3.04
N LYS A 50 15.02 11.47 -3.90
CA LYS A 50 15.56 11.95 -5.18
C LYS A 50 15.18 13.40 -5.44
N GLU A 51 16.10 14.18 -6.02
CA GLU A 51 15.90 15.61 -6.28
C GLU A 51 14.70 15.84 -7.22
N GLU A 52 14.48 14.94 -8.17
CA GLU A 52 13.40 15.09 -9.14
C GLU A 52 12.00 14.93 -8.52
N HIS A 53 11.83 14.19 -7.42
CA HIS A 53 10.51 13.95 -6.79
C HIS A 53 10.25 15.04 -5.74
N LYS A 54 9.54 16.09 -6.13
CA LYS A 54 9.41 17.31 -5.31
C LYS A 54 8.20 17.24 -4.38
N PRO A 55 8.21 17.95 -3.24
CA PRO A 55 7.01 18.14 -2.43
C PRO A 55 5.81 18.60 -3.27
N LEU A 56 4.62 18.08 -2.95
CA LEU A 56 3.36 18.23 -3.71
C LEU A 56 3.23 17.38 -4.99
N GLU A 57 4.30 16.73 -5.44
CA GLU A 57 4.22 15.72 -6.49
C GLU A 57 3.87 14.34 -5.92
N PHE A 58 3.22 13.52 -6.73
CA PHE A 58 2.90 12.15 -6.39
C PHE A 58 3.83 11.19 -7.13
N VAL A 59 4.25 10.14 -6.45
CA VAL A 59 4.92 8.97 -7.01
C VAL A 59 3.97 7.78 -6.88
N ILE A 60 3.85 7.00 -7.94
CA ILE A 60 3.10 5.74 -7.98
C ILE A 60 4.15 4.63 -8.10
N PRO A 61 4.80 4.27 -6.97
CA PRO A 61 5.87 3.28 -6.98
C PRO A 61 5.30 1.93 -7.44
N ASP A 62 6.13 1.18 -8.14
CA ASP A 62 5.83 -0.19 -8.59
C ASP A 62 6.60 -1.25 -7.78
N GLN A 63 7.61 -0.83 -7.02
CA GLN A 63 8.44 -1.69 -6.19
C GLN A 63 8.49 -1.24 -4.72
N PHE A 64 8.84 -2.18 -3.84
CA PHE A 64 9.05 -1.94 -2.42
C PHE A 64 10.40 -2.48 -1.96
N PHE A 65 10.97 -1.83 -0.95
CA PHE A 65 12.10 -2.35 -0.18
C PHE A 65 11.74 -2.38 1.31
N ASP A 66 11.94 -3.54 1.97
CA ASP A 66 11.53 -3.74 3.36
C ASP A 66 12.64 -3.38 4.36
N ARG A 67 12.37 -2.41 5.22
CA ARG A 67 13.20 -2.08 6.41
C ARG A 67 12.40 -2.16 7.70
N THR A 68 11.21 -2.79 7.66
CA THR A 68 10.40 -3.06 8.84
C THR A 68 10.93 -4.30 9.60
N ARG A 69 10.58 -4.44 10.88
CA ARG A 69 11.16 -5.44 11.79
C ARG A 69 10.16 -6.11 12.72
N HIS A 70 9.07 -5.43 13.08
CA HIS A 70 8.22 -5.88 14.21
C HIS A 70 6.82 -6.32 13.81
N ARG A 71 6.48 -6.21 12.53
CA ARG A 71 5.10 -6.25 12.06
C ARG A 71 4.77 -7.61 11.45
N ILE A 72 3.61 -8.14 11.81
CA ILE A 72 3.09 -9.35 11.17
C ILE A 72 2.60 -8.99 9.77
N ASP A 73 3.12 -9.66 8.76
CA ASP A 73 2.95 -9.33 7.35
C ASP A 73 2.33 -10.46 6.50
N THR A 74 1.81 -11.50 7.17
CA THR A 74 1.06 -12.60 6.55
C THR A 74 -0.20 -12.97 7.36
N PHE A 75 -1.24 -13.42 6.67
CA PHE A 75 -2.40 -14.09 7.26
C PHE A 75 -2.14 -15.56 7.59
N PHE A 76 -1.16 -16.17 6.93
CA PHE A 76 -0.82 -17.59 7.05
C PHE A 76 0.06 -17.88 8.27
N GLY A 77 0.32 -19.15 8.52
CA GLY A 77 0.79 -19.67 9.80
C GLY A 77 -0.26 -20.57 10.45
N ASP A 78 -0.06 -20.93 11.72
CA ASP A 78 -1.02 -21.74 12.50
C ASP A 78 -1.49 -23.02 11.77
N GLY A 79 -0.57 -23.69 11.06
CA GLY A 79 -0.85 -24.92 10.31
C GLY A 79 -1.29 -24.74 8.85
N ILE A 80 -1.19 -23.54 8.27
CA ILE A 80 -1.32 -23.32 6.83
C ILE A 80 -0.10 -22.57 6.31
N VAL A 81 0.59 -23.14 5.33
CA VAL A 81 1.73 -22.56 4.63
C VAL A 81 1.30 -22.11 3.25
N ALA A 82 1.52 -20.83 2.95
CA ALA A 82 1.39 -20.29 1.62
C ALA A 82 2.56 -19.38 1.26
N HIS A 83 3.06 -19.51 0.03
CA HIS A 83 4.13 -18.68 -0.52
C HIS A 83 3.61 -17.96 -1.77
N ILE A 84 3.17 -16.72 -1.58
CA ILE A 84 2.58 -15.94 -2.66
C ILE A 84 3.63 -15.23 -3.50
N ALA A 85 3.45 -15.23 -4.82
CA ALA A 85 4.31 -14.48 -5.72
C ALA A 85 4.15 -12.97 -5.46
N PHE A 86 5.27 -12.31 -5.17
CA PHE A 86 5.30 -10.89 -4.79
C PHE A 86 6.37 -10.07 -5.53
N ALA A 87 6.95 -10.61 -6.60
CA ALA A 87 7.96 -9.92 -7.42
C ALA A 87 7.47 -8.57 -7.96
N ASP A 88 6.20 -8.52 -8.40
CA ASP A 88 5.52 -7.28 -8.77
C ASP A 88 4.45 -7.00 -7.71
N PRO A 89 4.73 -6.18 -6.68
CA PRO A 89 3.84 -6.02 -5.53
C PRO A 89 2.61 -5.14 -5.84
N ILE A 90 2.73 -4.26 -6.82
CA ILE A 90 1.71 -3.27 -7.20
C ILE A 90 0.90 -3.76 -8.40
N CYS A 91 -0.42 -3.52 -8.39
CA CYS A 91 -1.28 -3.87 -9.51
C CYS A 91 -1.03 -2.91 -10.69
N PRO A 92 -0.54 -3.39 -11.85
CA PRO A 92 -0.21 -2.53 -12.99
C PRO A 92 -1.45 -1.85 -13.59
N GLU A 93 -2.60 -2.52 -13.54
CA GLU A 93 -3.88 -1.97 -13.98
C GLU A 93 -4.28 -0.76 -13.13
N LEU A 94 -4.18 -0.87 -11.80
CA LEU A 94 -4.46 0.24 -10.89
C LEU A 94 -3.44 1.37 -11.02
N ALA A 95 -2.15 1.06 -11.13
CA ALA A 95 -1.11 2.08 -11.31
C ALA A 95 -1.34 2.92 -12.57
N ARG A 96 -1.80 2.30 -13.67
CA ARG A 96 -2.18 3.01 -14.89
C ARG A 96 -3.41 3.90 -14.68
N VAL A 97 -4.46 3.38 -14.03
CA VAL A 97 -5.69 4.15 -13.74
C VAL A 97 -5.37 5.38 -12.89
N VAL A 98 -4.57 5.22 -11.83
CA VAL A 98 -4.12 6.33 -10.98
C VAL A 98 -3.29 7.33 -11.78
N GLY A 99 -2.35 6.87 -12.62
CA GLY A 99 -1.56 7.78 -13.46
C GLY A 99 -2.42 8.64 -14.38
N THR A 100 -3.43 8.05 -15.03
CA THR A 100 -4.41 8.81 -15.84
C THR A 100 -5.26 9.75 -14.97
N ALA A 101 -5.62 9.34 -13.75
CA ALA A 101 -6.37 10.17 -12.82
C ALA A 101 -5.57 11.39 -12.36
N CYS A 102 -4.26 11.24 -12.11
CA CYS A 102 -3.35 12.36 -11.82
C CYS A 102 -3.35 13.38 -12.96
N GLN A 103 -3.23 12.92 -14.22
CA GLN A 103 -3.28 13.80 -15.40
C GLN A 103 -4.59 14.59 -15.47
N LYS A 104 -5.73 13.93 -15.28
CA LYS A 104 -7.05 14.59 -15.29
C LYS A 104 -7.25 15.58 -14.15
N ALA A 105 -6.70 15.27 -12.98
CA ALA A 105 -6.77 16.12 -11.80
C ALA A 105 -5.74 17.27 -11.82
N GLU A 106 -4.91 17.37 -12.87
CA GLU A 106 -3.81 18.33 -12.98
C GLU A 106 -2.81 18.22 -11.82
N VAL A 107 -2.58 17.00 -11.35
CA VAL A 107 -1.59 16.68 -10.31
C VAL A 107 -0.45 15.91 -10.94
N VAL A 108 0.80 16.31 -10.68
CA VAL A 108 1.98 15.57 -11.15
C VAL A 108 1.99 14.19 -10.50
N GLY A 109 1.88 13.14 -11.30
CA GLY A 109 1.90 11.74 -10.86
C GLY A 109 2.88 10.91 -11.67
N LYS A 110 4.06 10.63 -11.10
CA LYS A 110 5.12 9.85 -11.74
C LYS A 110 4.93 8.37 -11.46
N ARG A 111 4.83 7.54 -12.49
CA ARG A 111 4.72 6.08 -12.35
C ARG A 111 6.11 5.44 -12.31
N GLY A 112 6.23 4.41 -11.48
CA GLY A 112 7.47 3.67 -11.26
C GLY A 112 8.25 4.19 -10.05
N GLY A 113 9.25 3.42 -9.65
CA GLY A 113 10.15 3.74 -8.56
C GLY A 113 9.95 2.83 -7.35
N THR A 114 10.93 2.86 -6.45
CA THR A 114 10.98 1.98 -5.28
C THR A 114 10.63 2.73 -4.01
N TYR A 115 9.59 2.27 -3.32
CA TYR A 115 9.22 2.73 -1.98
C TYR A 115 10.00 1.94 -0.92
N LEU A 116 10.85 2.62 -0.16
CA LEU A 116 11.46 2.04 1.03
C LEU A 116 10.51 2.18 2.23
N CYS A 117 10.10 1.05 2.80
CA CYS A 117 9.24 1.01 3.98
C CYS A 117 10.09 0.81 5.23
N MET A 118 10.32 1.87 6.01
CA MET A 118 11.02 1.80 7.29
C MET A 118 10.07 1.55 8.46
N GLU A 119 10.62 1.13 9.60
CA GLU A 119 9.82 0.84 10.81
C GLU A 119 9.25 2.11 11.46
N GLY A 120 10.05 3.17 11.62
CA GLY A 120 9.69 4.33 12.44
C GLY A 120 9.71 4.02 13.95
N PRO A 121 9.16 4.91 14.80
CA PRO A 121 8.46 6.15 14.45
C PRO A 121 9.40 7.33 14.15
N GLN A 122 10.69 7.25 14.52
CA GLN A 122 11.65 8.29 14.18
C GLN A 122 11.89 8.31 12.68
N PHE A 123 12.13 9.51 12.14
CA PHE A 123 12.66 9.67 10.79
C PHE A 123 14.10 9.13 10.71
N SER A 124 14.57 8.94 9.48
CA SER A 124 15.92 8.48 9.19
C SER A 124 16.98 9.42 9.79
N THR A 125 18.13 8.86 10.12
CA THR A 125 19.37 9.63 10.22
C THR A 125 19.88 10.01 8.83
N LYS A 126 20.71 11.06 8.71
CA LYS A 126 21.34 11.46 7.44
C LYS A 126 22.15 10.32 6.82
N ALA A 127 22.77 9.46 7.64
CA ALA A 127 23.50 8.30 7.16
C ALA A 127 22.57 7.27 6.50
N GLU A 128 21.44 6.95 7.12
CA GLU A 128 20.44 6.05 6.56
C GLU A 128 19.87 6.58 5.25
N SER A 129 19.44 7.84 5.19
CA SER A 129 18.91 8.44 3.94
C SER A 129 19.93 8.38 2.80
N ASN A 130 21.21 8.67 3.08
CA ASN A 130 22.26 8.57 2.06
C ASN A 130 22.51 7.13 1.61
N VAL A 131 22.47 6.15 2.50
CA VAL A 131 22.55 4.73 2.11
C VAL A 131 21.39 4.36 1.19
N TYR A 132 20.15 4.70 1.56
CA TYR A 132 18.97 4.40 0.75
C TYR A 132 19.02 5.06 -0.64
N ARG A 133 19.60 6.25 -0.73
CA ARG A 133 19.89 6.94 -2.00
C ARG A 133 20.89 6.18 -2.85
N THR A 134 21.99 5.69 -2.27
CA THR A 134 22.97 4.88 -3.00
C THR A 134 22.39 3.56 -3.52
N TRP A 135 21.36 3.03 -2.86
CA TRP A 135 20.60 1.86 -3.34
C TRP A 135 19.61 2.20 -4.46
N GLY A 136 19.42 3.49 -4.78
CA GLY A 136 18.53 3.94 -5.85
C GLY A 136 17.06 4.04 -5.46
N MET A 137 16.73 4.02 -4.15
CA MET A 137 15.35 4.16 -3.67
C MET A 137 14.78 5.54 -4.05
N ASP A 138 13.47 5.60 -4.32
CA ASP A 138 12.80 6.82 -4.82
C ASP A 138 12.14 7.60 -3.69
N VAL A 139 11.41 6.91 -2.83
CA VAL A 139 10.64 7.50 -1.74
C VAL A 139 10.74 6.63 -0.50
N ILE A 140 10.58 7.24 0.67
CA ILE A 140 10.60 6.58 1.96
C ILE A 140 9.32 6.86 2.74
N GLY A 141 8.75 5.81 3.32
CA GLY A 141 7.63 5.93 4.23
C GLY A 141 7.57 4.75 5.19
N MET A 142 6.47 4.61 5.92
CA MET A 142 6.40 3.71 7.07
C MET A 142 5.26 2.70 7.03
N THR A 143 4.44 2.60 5.97
CA THR A 143 3.11 1.95 6.11
C THR A 143 2.71 0.97 5.02
N ASN A 144 3.23 1.07 3.80
CA ASN A 144 2.58 0.42 2.66
C ASN A 144 2.94 -1.04 2.40
N LEU A 145 4.07 -1.52 2.92
CA LEU A 145 4.55 -2.85 2.53
C LEU A 145 3.72 -3.99 3.13
N GLN A 146 3.44 -3.95 4.44
CA GLN A 146 2.54 -4.93 5.06
C GLN A 146 1.15 -4.90 4.42
N GLU A 147 0.63 -3.71 4.09
CA GLU A 147 -0.64 -3.55 3.38
C GLU A 147 -0.62 -4.26 2.02
N ALA A 148 0.45 -4.06 1.24
CA ALA A 148 0.60 -4.67 -0.08
C ALA A 148 0.72 -6.20 0.00
N LYS A 149 1.53 -6.73 0.94
CA LYS A 149 1.69 -8.18 1.18
C LYS A 149 0.34 -8.82 1.53
N LEU A 150 -0.37 -8.25 2.49
CA LEU A 150 -1.66 -8.77 2.95
C LEU A 150 -2.76 -8.59 1.89
N ALA A 151 -2.78 -7.48 1.15
CA ALA A 151 -3.71 -7.29 0.04
C ALA A 151 -3.48 -8.34 -1.05
N ARG A 152 -2.22 -8.69 -1.32
CA ARG A 152 -1.87 -9.76 -2.26
C ARG A 152 -2.41 -11.11 -1.78
N GLU A 153 -2.20 -11.47 -0.52
CA GLU A 153 -2.75 -12.71 0.07
C GLU A 153 -4.28 -12.75 0.07
N ALA A 154 -4.94 -11.61 0.25
CA ALA A 154 -6.38 -11.48 0.19
C ALA A 154 -6.96 -11.39 -1.24
N GLU A 155 -6.10 -11.48 -2.28
CA GLU A 155 -6.46 -11.33 -3.70
C GLU A 155 -7.13 -9.99 -4.05
N ILE A 156 -6.68 -8.92 -3.39
CA ILE A 156 -7.12 -7.54 -3.57
C ILE A 156 -6.06 -6.80 -4.41
N CYS A 157 -6.48 -6.12 -5.47
CA CYS A 157 -5.58 -5.26 -6.23
C CYS A 157 -5.12 -4.10 -5.35
N TYR A 158 -3.83 -3.81 -5.30
CA TYR A 158 -3.27 -2.76 -4.45
C TYR A 158 -2.41 -1.80 -5.27
N VAL A 159 -2.51 -0.51 -4.99
CA VAL A 159 -1.64 0.54 -5.54
C VAL A 159 -1.35 1.58 -4.46
N THR A 160 -0.15 2.16 -4.51
CA THR A 160 0.24 3.28 -3.64
C THR A 160 0.25 4.58 -4.43
N VAL A 161 -0.32 5.62 -3.83
CA VAL A 161 -0.16 7.03 -4.21
C VAL A 161 0.69 7.66 -3.11
N ALA A 162 1.99 7.74 -3.38
CA ALA A 162 2.98 8.29 -2.47
C ALA A 162 3.07 9.80 -2.68
N MET A 163 2.53 10.57 -1.76
CA MET A 163 2.48 12.03 -1.80
C MET A 163 3.74 12.57 -1.15
N VAL A 164 4.62 13.17 -1.95
CA VAL A 164 5.88 13.71 -1.43
C VAL A 164 5.58 14.92 -0.55
N THR A 165 6.07 14.88 0.68
CA THR A 165 5.90 15.97 1.66
C THR A 165 7.18 16.77 1.86
N ASP A 166 8.32 16.13 1.68
CA ASP A 166 9.65 16.66 1.97
C ASP A 166 10.71 15.78 1.26
N TYR A 167 11.98 16.14 1.39
CA TYR A 167 13.11 15.38 0.82
C TYR A 167 13.79 14.47 1.85
N ASP A 168 13.10 14.01 2.90
CA ASP A 168 13.73 13.37 4.05
C ASP A 168 14.90 14.24 4.58
N CYS A 169 15.76 13.69 5.44
CA CYS A 169 16.84 14.47 6.06
C CYS A 169 18.12 14.63 5.21
N TRP A 170 18.19 14.07 4.00
CA TRP A 170 19.41 14.16 3.15
C TRP A 170 19.60 15.54 2.51
N HIS A 171 18.51 16.28 2.31
CA HIS A 171 18.53 17.51 1.56
C HIS A 171 19.07 18.67 2.42
N PRO A 172 19.99 19.52 1.91
CA PRO A 172 20.62 20.60 2.69
C PRO A 172 19.64 21.59 3.31
N HIS A 173 18.47 21.77 2.70
CA HIS A 173 17.42 22.67 3.18
C HIS A 173 16.43 22.01 4.16
N HIS A 174 16.61 20.72 4.52
CA HIS A 174 15.72 20.03 5.45
C HIS A 174 15.56 20.78 6.78
N ASP A 175 16.67 21.24 7.35
CA ASP A 175 16.71 21.92 8.65
C ASP A 175 16.10 23.35 8.60
N SER A 176 15.73 23.84 7.41
CA SER A 176 15.09 25.15 7.22
C SER A 176 13.56 25.10 7.07
N VAL A 177 12.98 23.89 7.06
CA VAL A 177 11.52 23.70 6.92
C VAL A 177 10.82 23.89 8.26
N THR A 178 9.80 24.76 8.30
CA THR A 178 8.99 24.98 9.51
C THR A 178 7.83 23.99 9.61
N VAL A 179 7.31 23.77 10.83
CA VAL A 179 6.12 22.93 11.06
C VAL A 179 4.93 23.41 10.22
N ASP A 180 4.73 24.72 10.12
CA ASP A 180 3.64 25.31 9.33
C ASP A 180 3.77 24.99 7.83
N GLN A 181 4.99 24.98 7.30
CA GLN A 181 5.25 24.59 5.91
C GLN A 181 4.93 23.11 5.67
N ILE A 182 5.30 22.23 6.61
CA ILE A 182 4.97 20.79 6.55
C ILE A 182 3.45 20.60 6.57
N VAL A 183 2.76 21.28 7.48
CA VAL A 183 1.29 21.21 7.59
C VAL A 183 0.62 21.72 6.32
N ALA A 184 1.10 22.83 5.74
CA ALA A 184 0.58 23.36 4.48
C ALA A 184 0.74 22.37 3.33
N VAL A 185 1.90 21.72 3.21
CA VAL A 185 2.14 20.68 2.20
C VAL A 185 1.22 19.47 2.42
N LEU A 186 1.05 19.02 3.67
CA LEU A 186 0.16 17.91 3.99
C LEU A 186 -1.30 18.20 3.63
N LEU A 187 -1.80 19.39 3.98
CA LEU A 187 -3.17 19.81 3.65
C LEU A 187 -3.35 19.90 2.13
N LYS A 188 -2.37 20.47 1.42
CA LYS A 188 -2.44 20.58 -0.04
C LYS A 188 -2.39 19.22 -0.73
N ASN A 189 -1.55 18.32 -0.23
CA ASN A 189 -1.52 16.92 -0.67
C ASN A 189 -2.86 16.22 -0.43
N ALA A 190 -3.50 16.45 0.71
CA ALA A 190 -4.83 15.87 0.99
C ALA A 190 -5.91 16.38 0.02
N GLU A 191 -5.90 17.66 -0.34
CA GLU A 191 -6.79 18.21 -1.38
C GLU A 191 -6.55 17.54 -2.74
N ASN A 192 -5.28 17.49 -3.17
CA ASN A 192 -4.89 16.86 -4.44
C ASN A 192 -5.25 15.37 -4.46
N ALA A 193 -5.03 14.66 -3.35
CA ALA A 193 -5.41 13.26 -3.22
C ALA A 193 -6.92 13.06 -3.34
N CYS A 194 -7.74 13.93 -2.75
CA CYS A 194 -9.19 13.86 -2.91
C CYS A 194 -9.61 13.97 -4.39
N LYS A 195 -8.99 14.87 -5.16
CA LYS A 195 -9.24 15.01 -6.60
C LYS A 195 -8.82 13.74 -7.36
N VAL A 196 -7.59 13.27 -7.14
CA VAL A 196 -7.05 12.07 -7.81
C VAL A 196 -7.87 10.82 -7.46
N VAL A 197 -8.30 10.66 -6.21
CA VAL A 197 -9.13 9.53 -5.78
C VAL A 197 -10.50 9.57 -6.47
N ARG A 198 -11.13 10.75 -6.58
CA ARG A 198 -12.40 10.90 -7.31
C ARG A 198 -12.25 10.48 -8.77
N GLU A 199 -11.23 11.00 -9.46
CA GLU A 199 -10.92 10.64 -10.85
C GLU A 199 -10.58 9.15 -11.02
N THR A 200 -9.83 8.59 -10.07
CA THR A 200 -9.48 7.16 -10.04
C THR A 200 -10.73 6.29 -9.92
N VAL A 201 -11.66 6.66 -9.03
CA VAL A 201 -12.91 5.93 -8.84
C VAL A 201 -13.81 6.05 -10.07
N ALA A 202 -13.93 7.24 -10.68
CA ALA A 202 -14.68 7.42 -11.92
C ALA A 202 -14.15 6.51 -13.04
N ALA A 203 -12.82 6.49 -13.23
CA ALA A 203 -12.14 5.76 -14.30
C ALA A 203 -11.95 4.26 -14.02
N MET A 204 -12.34 3.75 -12.86
CA MET A 204 -12.07 2.38 -12.46
C MET A 204 -12.75 1.37 -13.41
N PRO A 205 -12.05 0.37 -13.96
CA PRO A 205 -12.70 -0.64 -14.81
C PRO A 205 -13.70 -1.48 -14.01
N LYS A 206 -14.73 -2.00 -14.68
CA LYS A 206 -15.73 -2.89 -14.05
C LYS A 206 -15.10 -4.25 -13.69
N GLY A 207 -14.41 -4.86 -14.65
CA GLY A 207 -13.68 -6.13 -14.47
C GLY A 207 -12.24 -5.92 -13.98
N ARG A 208 -11.58 -7.02 -13.62
CA ARG A 208 -10.13 -7.09 -13.35
C ARG A 208 -9.49 -7.92 -14.46
N SER A 209 -8.50 -7.38 -15.16
CA SER A 209 -7.69 -8.14 -16.14
C SER A 209 -6.31 -8.51 -15.60
N CYS A 210 -5.93 -7.96 -14.45
CA CYS A 210 -4.73 -8.33 -13.73
C CYS A 210 -4.81 -9.71 -13.03
N LYS A 211 -3.64 -10.23 -12.63
CA LYS A 211 -3.51 -11.53 -11.94
C LYS A 211 -3.83 -11.49 -10.45
N CYS A 212 -4.12 -10.32 -9.87
CA CYS A 212 -4.31 -10.17 -8.41
C CYS A 212 -5.48 -11.01 -7.88
N ALA A 213 -6.55 -11.19 -8.66
CA ALA A 213 -7.77 -11.90 -8.26
C ALA A 213 -7.59 -13.41 -8.08
N THR A 214 -6.44 -13.94 -8.49
CA THR A 214 -6.10 -15.37 -8.43
C THR A 214 -4.70 -15.59 -7.84
N ALA A 215 -4.15 -14.58 -7.15
CA ALA A 215 -2.78 -14.61 -6.69
C ALA A 215 -2.51 -15.76 -5.69
N LEU A 216 -3.54 -16.25 -4.99
CA LEU A 216 -3.42 -17.33 -4.02
C LEU A 216 -3.57 -18.74 -4.63
N ALA A 217 -4.06 -18.85 -5.86
CA ALA A 217 -4.51 -20.11 -6.47
C ALA A 217 -3.48 -21.25 -6.46
N HIS A 218 -2.19 -20.91 -6.56
CA HIS A 218 -1.08 -21.87 -6.57
C HIS A 218 -0.06 -21.60 -5.46
N ALA A 219 -0.43 -20.80 -4.46
CA ALA A 219 0.47 -20.38 -3.41
C ALA A 219 0.33 -21.23 -2.13
N ILE A 220 -0.78 -21.96 -1.94
CA ILE A 220 -1.01 -22.79 -0.75
C ILE A 220 -0.27 -24.13 -0.93
N LEU A 221 0.65 -24.45 -0.01
CA LEU A 221 1.43 -25.70 -0.03
C LEU A 221 0.83 -26.77 0.86
N THR A 222 0.21 -26.39 1.97
CA THR A 222 -0.34 -27.34 2.94
C THR A 222 -1.44 -28.18 2.30
N GLU A 223 -1.33 -29.50 2.44
CA GLU A 223 -2.35 -30.46 2.03
C GLU A 223 -3.70 -30.15 2.71
N ARG A 224 -4.79 -30.21 1.94
CA ARG A 224 -6.10 -29.71 2.37
C ARG A 224 -6.65 -30.41 3.62
N ASP A 225 -6.38 -31.70 3.75
CA ASP A 225 -6.80 -32.53 4.89
C ASP A 225 -5.96 -32.31 6.15
N LYS A 226 -4.77 -31.69 6.02
CA LYS A 226 -3.89 -31.33 7.14
C LYS A 226 -4.16 -29.93 7.68
N ILE A 227 -4.97 -29.12 7.00
CA ILE A 227 -5.29 -27.76 7.44
C ILE A 227 -6.13 -27.82 8.73
N PRO A 228 -5.67 -27.21 9.85
CA PRO A 228 -6.46 -27.17 11.07
C PRO A 228 -7.80 -26.46 10.88
N ALA A 229 -8.89 -27.05 11.39
CA ALA A 229 -10.24 -26.52 11.25
C ALA A 229 -10.38 -25.09 11.80
N ALA A 230 -9.74 -24.79 12.92
CA ALA A 230 -9.72 -23.45 13.53
C ALA A 230 -9.08 -22.41 12.59
N THR A 231 -7.96 -22.75 11.96
CA THR A 231 -7.25 -21.86 11.04
C THR A 231 -8.03 -21.68 9.73
N ARG A 232 -8.62 -22.75 9.21
CA ARG A 232 -9.54 -22.70 8.05
C ARG A 232 -10.72 -21.77 8.31
N GLN A 233 -11.34 -21.86 9.47
CA GLN A 233 -12.46 -21.00 9.85
C GLN A 233 -12.03 -19.53 10.03
N LYS A 234 -10.90 -19.29 10.69
CA LYS A 234 -10.32 -17.95 10.87
C LYS A 234 -10.03 -17.25 9.55
N LEU A 235 -9.55 -17.99 8.55
CA LEU A 235 -9.18 -17.47 7.22
C LEU A 235 -10.23 -17.76 6.13
N LYS A 236 -11.46 -18.08 6.52
CA LYS A 236 -12.53 -18.51 5.60
C LYS A 236 -12.66 -17.55 4.40
N LEU A 237 -12.73 -16.24 4.62
CA LEU A 237 -12.91 -15.24 3.56
C LEU A 237 -11.78 -15.20 2.52
N ILE A 238 -10.60 -15.72 2.86
CA ILE A 238 -9.43 -15.78 1.97
C ILE A 238 -9.36 -17.15 1.29
N LEU A 239 -9.70 -18.23 2.01
CA LEU A 239 -9.44 -19.60 1.56
C LEU A 239 -10.65 -20.32 0.94
N GLU A 240 -11.88 -19.87 1.20
CA GLU A 240 -13.13 -20.57 0.81
C GLU A 240 -13.11 -20.99 -0.67
N LYS A 241 -12.74 -20.06 -1.57
CA LYS A 241 -12.60 -20.28 -3.02
C LYS A 241 -11.69 -21.45 -3.42
N TYR A 242 -10.73 -21.83 -2.57
CA TYR A 242 -9.70 -22.84 -2.88
C TYR A 242 -9.84 -24.14 -2.07
N LEU A 243 -10.60 -24.12 -0.98
CA LEU A 243 -10.77 -25.25 -0.07
C LEU A 243 -12.17 -25.88 -0.12
N GLU A 244 -13.12 -25.26 -0.82
CA GLU A 244 -14.36 -25.93 -1.17
C GLU A 244 -14.08 -27.07 -2.16
N ASP A 245 -14.60 -28.26 -1.85
CA ASP A 245 -14.53 -29.39 -2.77
C ASP A 245 -15.36 -29.06 -4.01
N LYS A 246 -14.73 -29.13 -5.18
CA LYS A 246 -15.44 -29.11 -6.47
C LYS A 246 -16.13 -30.46 -6.71
N THR A 247 -16.91 -30.92 -5.74
CA THR A 247 -17.83 -32.05 -5.89
C THR A 247 -19.24 -31.55 -5.56
N ALA A 248 -19.86 -30.97 -6.58
CA ALA A 248 -21.29 -31.06 -6.83
C ALA A 248 -21.45 -31.52 -8.29
#